data_AF-A0AAF0W0M2-F1
#
_entry.id   AF-A0AAF0W0M2-F1
#
_cell.length_a   1.000
_cell.length_b   1.000
_cell.length_c   1.000
_cell.angle_alpha   90.00
_cell.angle_beta   90.00
_cell.angle_gamma   90.00
#
_symmetry.space_group_name_H-M   'P 1'
#
loop_
_entity.id
_entity.type
_entity.pdbx_description
1 polymer ?
#
loop_
_entity_poly.entity_id
_entity_poly.type
_entity_poly.pdbx_seq_one_letter_code
_entity_poly.pdbx_strand_id
1 'polypeptide(L)' 'MTAVASLLSEGLAVVGDIVGGTGATVDPWKLSTEEALARVRDRYVGQYDDWHQWGWLIWFALTPAGERVAKKL' A
#
# COMPACT_ATOMS: atom_id res chain seq x y z
N MET A 1 4.49 -13.28 9.65
CA MET A 1 4.09 -11.87 9.48
C MET A 1 5.09 -11.21 8.54
N THR A 2 4.64 -10.50 7.50
CA THR A 2 5.55 -9.86 6.52
C THR A 2 5.87 -8.42 6.93
N ALA A 3 6.93 -7.83 6.36
CA ALA A 3 7.28 -6.44 6.60
C ALA A 3 6.12 -5.48 6.23
N VAL A 4 5.48 -5.73 5.08
CA VAL A 4 4.32 -4.94 4.63
C VAL A 4 3.16 -5.04 5.61
N ALA A 5 2.84 -6.24 6.12
CA ALA A 5 1.77 -6.40 7.09
C ALA A 5 2.02 -5.61 8.37
N SER A 6 3.27 -5.59 8.85
CA SER A 6 3.67 -4.85 10.05
C SER A 6 3.47 -3.35 9.85
N LEU A 7 4.01 -2.79 8.75
CA LEU A 7 3.88 -1.38 8.40
C LEU A 7 2.42 -0.89 8.30
N LEU A 8 1.54 -1.71 7.71
CA LEU A 8 0.12 -1.38 7.60
C LEU A 8 -0.60 -1.50 8.95
N SER A 9 -0.32 -2.55 9.73
CA SER A 9 -0.96 -2.77 11.03
C SER A 9 -0.55 -1.72 12.08
N GLU A 10 0.68 -1.21 11.99
CA GLU A 10 1.20 -0.15 12.86
C GLU A 10 0.79 1.25 12.38
N GLY A 11 0.07 1.37 11.26
CA GLY A 11 -0.34 2.65 10.69
C GLY A 11 0.82 3.51 10.18
N LEU A 12 1.98 2.90 9.89
CA LEU A 12 3.16 3.58 9.37
C LEU A 12 3.10 3.77 7.85
N ALA A 13 2.37 2.90 7.17
CA ALA A 13 2.07 3.02 5.75
C ALA A 13 0.58 2.84 5.48
N VAL A 14 0.14 3.37 4.34
CA VAL A 14 -1.16 3.09 3.75
C VAL A 14 -0.97 2.45 2.38
N VAL A 15 -1.96 1.65 1.97
CA VAL A 15 -2.07 1.11 0.61
C VAL A 15 -3.36 1.57 0.00
N GLY A 16 -3.33 1.89 -1.30
CA GLY A 16 -4.47 2.47 -1.95
C GLY A 16 -4.31 2.65 -3.45
N ASP A 17 -5.25 3.40 -4.01
CA ASP A 17 -5.24 3.80 -5.41
C ASP A 17 -4.43 5.09 -5.58
N ILE A 18 -3.81 5.28 -6.75
CA ILE A 18 -3.18 6.55 -7.09
C ILE A 18 -4.24 7.55 -7.54
N VAL A 19 -4.26 8.73 -6.92
CA VAL A 19 -5.10 9.85 -7.33
C VAL A 19 -4.26 11.08 -7.62
N GLY A 20 -4.62 11.81 -8.68
CA GLY A 20 -3.97 13.07 -9.07
C GLY A 20 -2.88 12.95 -10.15
N GLY A 21 -2.50 14.09 -10.72
CA GLY A 21 -1.45 14.23 -11.75
C GLY A 21 -0.08 14.58 -11.15
N THR A 22 0.46 15.77 -11.45
CA THR A 22 1.70 16.29 -10.84
C THR A 22 1.48 16.62 -9.36
N GLY A 23 1.57 15.60 -8.52
CA GLY A 23 1.22 15.64 -7.09
C GLY A 23 0.51 14.38 -6.62
N ALA A 24 0.69 13.26 -7.33
CA ALA A 24 0.04 11.98 -7.05
C ALA A 24 0.09 11.64 -5.55
N THR A 25 -1.09 11.44 -4.97
CA THR A 25 -1.26 10.94 -3.61
C THR A 25 -1.91 9.57 -3.64
N VAL A 26 -1.66 8.78 -2.62
CA VAL A 26 -2.38 7.52 -2.41
C VAL A 26 -3.71 7.84 -1.74
N ASP A 27 -4.83 7.48 -2.37
CA ASP A 27 -6.15 7.43 -1.72
C ASP A 27 -6.27 6.07 -1.00
N PRO A 28 -6.20 6.03 0.34
CA PRO A 28 -6.15 4.77 1.07
C PRO A 28 -7.42 3.96 0.85
N TRP A 29 -7.27 2.65 0.62
CA TRP A 29 -8.43 1.77 0.57
C TRP A 29 -9.14 1.75 1.92
N LYS A 30 -10.47 1.89 1.90
CA LYS A 30 -11.34 1.79 3.08
C LYS A 30 -11.58 0.32 3.47
N LEU A 31 -10.50 -0.37 3.80
CA LEU A 31 -10.45 -1.79 4.16
C LEU A 31 -9.70 -1.98 5.47
N SER A 32 -9.93 -3.11 6.14
CA SER A 32 -9.03 -3.57 7.20
C SER A 32 -7.65 -3.93 6.62
N THR A 33 -6.63 -3.97 7.47
CA THR A 33 -5.28 -4.40 7.07
C THR A 33 -5.28 -5.80 6.46
N GLU A 34 -6.07 -6.72 7.00
CA GLU A 34 -6.17 -8.10 6.51
C GLU A 34 -6.77 -8.14 5.10
N GLU A 35 -7.88 -7.43 4.87
CA GLU A 35 -8.53 -7.34 3.56
C GLU A 35 -7.63 -6.65 2.52
N ALA A 36 -6.92 -5.59 2.92
CA ALA A 36 -5.98 -4.91 2.06
C ALA A 36 -4.82 -5.83 1.65
N LEU A 37 -4.24 -6.58 2.59
CA LEU A 37 -3.18 -7.57 2.30
C LEU A 37 -3.68 -8.72 1.42
N ALA A 38 -4.90 -9.20 1.67
CA ALA A 38 -5.52 -10.22 0.84
C ALA A 38 -5.66 -9.74 -0.61
N ARG A 39 -6.13 -8.49 -0.81
CA ARG A 39 -6.22 -7.87 -2.14
C ARG A 39 -4.87 -7.68 -2.80
N VAL A 40 -3.85 -7.20 -2.07
CA VAL A 40 -2.48 -7.07 -2.60
C VAL A 40 -1.96 -8.44 -3.05
N ARG A 41 -2.16 -9.48 -2.24
CA ARG A 41 -1.71 -10.83 -2.58
C ARG A 41 -2.43 -11.38 -3.81
N ASP A 42 -3.75 -11.22 -3.88
CA ASP A 42 -4.54 -11.66 -5.03
C ASP A 42 -4.06 -11.03 -6.33
N ARG A 43 -3.93 -9.70 -6.36
CA ARG A 43 -3.50 -8.95 -7.55
C ARG A 43 -2.02 -9.13 -7.88
N TYR A 44 -1.12 -8.83 -6.94
CA TYR A 44 0.31 -8.80 -7.23
C TYR A 44 0.93 -10.20 -7.27
N VAL A 45 0.51 -11.11 -6.40
CA VAL A 45 1.10 -12.47 -6.33
C VAL A 45 0.28 -13.44 -7.17
N GLY A 46 -1.05 -13.43 -7.04
CA GLY A 46 -1.94 -14.33 -7.77
C GLY A 46 -2.01 -14.04 -9.27
N GLN A 47 -1.86 -12.77 -9.66
CA GLN A 47 -1.95 -12.32 -11.05
C GLN A 47 -0.66 -11.61 -11.50
N TYR A 48 0.49 -12.05 -10.96
CA TYR A 48 1.79 -11.42 -11.21
C TYR A 48 2.10 -11.26 -12.71
N ASP A 49 1.79 -12.30 -13.50
CA ASP A 49 2.07 -12.33 -14.94
C ASP A 49 1.15 -11.42 -15.77
N ASP A 50 0.05 -10.92 -15.19
CA ASP A 50 -0.82 -9.93 -15.82
C ASP A 50 -0.61 -8.55 -15.19
N TRP A 51 0.34 -7.80 -15.75
CA TRP A 51 0.72 -6.47 -15.27
C TRP A 51 -0.47 -5.50 -15.11
N HIS A 52 -1.51 -5.62 -15.94
CA HIS A 52 -2.68 -4.73 -15.87
C HIS A 52 -3.45 -4.88 -14.54
N GLN A 53 -3.26 -6.00 -13.84
CA GLN A 53 -3.96 -6.30 -12.60
C GLN A 53 -3.31 -5.66 -11.37
N TRP A 54 -2.09 -5.13 -11.49
CA TRP A 54 -1.37 -4.57 -10.34
C TRP A 54 -0.53 -3.32 -10.64
N GLY A 55 -0.03 -3.15 -11.87
CA GLY A 55 0.98 -2.14 -12.22
C GLY A 55 0.59 -0.69 -11.91
N TRP A 56 -0.70 -0.37 -11.97
CA TRP A 56 -1.24 0.95 -11.60
C TRP A 56 -2.34 0.90 -10.55
N LEU A 57 -2.56 -0.28 -9.95
CA LEU A 57 -3.70 -0.54 -9.08
C LEU A 57 -3.32 -0.76 -7.62
N ILE A 58 -2.03 -0.68 -7.28
CA ILE A 58 -1.54 -0.89 -5.91
C ILE A 58 -0.42 0.09 -5.62
N TRP A 59 -0.66 1.04 -4.72
CA TRP A 59 0.32 2.04 -4.33
C TRP A 59 0.48 2.09 -2.81
N PHE A 60 1.72 2.27 -2.36
CA PHE A 60 2.05 2.45 -0.94
C PHE A 60 2.56 3.87 -0.72
N ALA A 61 2.17 4.46 0.42
CA ALA A 61 2.73 5.71 0.89
C ALA A 61 2.97 5.64 2.40
N LEU A 62 4.01 6.33 2.88
CA LEU A 62 4.20 6.53 4.31
C LEU A 62 3.12 7.46 4.84
N THR A 63 2.62 7.15 6.03
CA THR A 63 1.84 8.12 6.80
C THR A 63 2.77 9.17 7.41
N PRO A 64 2.26 10.30 7.93
CA PRO A 64 3.08 11.22 8.70
C PRO A 64 3.80 10.55 9.89
N ALA A 65 3.24 9.48 10.45
CA ALA A 65 3.90 8.69 11.49
C ALA A 65 5.05 7.86 10.91
N GLY A 66 4.83 7.17 9.78
CA GLY A 66 5.86 6.43 9.06
C GLY A 66 7.04 7.32 8.65
N GLU A 67 6.76 8.50 8.10
CA GLU A 67 7.77 9.52 7.76
C GLU A 67 8.66 9.90 8.96
N ARG A 68 8.05 10.08 10.14
CA ARG A 68 8.80 10.40 11.36
C ARG A 68 9.66 9.25 11.85
N VAL A 69 9.21 8.01 11.69
CA VAL A 69 10.00 6.82 12.05
C VAL A 69 11.17 6.65 11.08
N ALA A 70 10.91 6.78 9.78
CA ALA A 70 11.93 6.66 8.74
C ALA A 70 13.08 7.67 8.91
N LYS A 71 12.77 8.90 9.31
CA LYS A 71 13.78 9.98 9.51
C LYS A 71 14.60 9.85 10.80
N LYS A 72 14.30 8.88 11.66
CA LYS A 72 15.03 8.62 12.92
C LYS A 72 16.07 7.51 12.80
N LEU A 73 16.14 6.85 11.64
CA LEU A 73 17.15 5.86 11.27
C LEU A 73 18.34 6.55 10.61
#